data_AF-A0A932XDZ2-F1
#
_entry.id   AF-A0A932XDZ2-F1
#
_cell.length_a   1.000
_cell.length_b   1.000
_cell.length_c   1.000
_cell.angle_alpha   90.00
_cell.angle_beta   90.00
_cell.angle_gamma   90.00
#
_symmetry.space_group_name_H-M   'P 1'
#
loop_
_entity.id
_entity.type
_entity.pdbx_description
1 polymer ?
#
loop_
_entity_poly.entity_id
_entity_poly.type
_entity_poly.pdbx_seq_one_letter_code
_entity_poly.pdbx_strand_id
1 'polypeptide(L)'
;MFDIDGTSALTGSALEPGDAALTYATDYGWHVLPLCWPINDQRCGCGRALTDHKVGKAPLTRNGVDDATDDPVQIREWWRRWPRANVGIAFKHSALLVVAPDSPKWLAAFEQRGLPPTITVRSGGGAGHVHFYYARPDGCPIHRIARTGEYDLLSGGYVVVPPSRHKDGPAYEWVRAPWD
;
A
#
# COMPACT_ATOMS: atom_id res chain seq x y z
N MET A 1 4.59 -18.35 -41.37
CA MET A 1 3.24 -17.96 -40.93
C MET A 1 3.37 -17.75 -39.43
N PHE A 2 3.39 -16.48 -39.03
CA PHE A 2 3.70 -16.06 -37.67
C PHE A 2 2.40 -16.10 -36.86
N ASP A 3 2.33 -16.98 -35.86
CA ASP A 3 1.31 -16.91 -34.83
C ASP A 3 1.72 -15.85 -33.81
N ILE A 4 1.13 -14.68 -34.00
CA ILE A 4 1.08 -13.53 -33.10
C ILE A 4 -0.15 -13.74 -32.22
N ASP A 5 0.03 -14.27 -31.02
CA ASP A 5 -0.89 -14.07 -29.89
C ASP A 5 -0.16 -14.51 -28.61
N GLY A 6 0.77 -13.66 -28.18
CA GLY A 6 1.53 -13.79 -26.93
C GLY A 6 0.72 -13.37 -25.70
N THR A 7 -0.57 -13.67 -25.64
CA THR A 7 -1.38 -13.45 -24.42
C THR A 7 -1.30 -14.69 -23.55
N SER A 8 -0.13 -14.91 -22.95
CA SER A 8 -0.02 -15.78 -21.79
C SER A 8 -0.71 -15.05 -20.63
N ALA A 9 -1.95 -15.44 -20.36
CA ALA A 9 -2.59 -15.12 -19.10
C ALA A 9 -1.70 -15.68 -17.97
N LEU A 10 -1.07 -14.79 -17.21
CA LEU A 10 -0.30 -15.13 -16.03
C LEU A 10 -1.26 -15.65 -14.94
N THR A 11 -1.61 -16.93 -15.02
CA THR A 11 -2.10 -17.67 -13.86
C THR A 11 -0.88 -18.21 -13.12
N GLY A 12 -0.36 -17.52 -12.08
CA GLY A 12 0.73 -18.10 -11.27
C GLY A 12 1.61 -17.12 -10.48
N SER A 13 1.69 -17.35 -9.17
CA SER A 13 2.46 -16.63 -8.13
C SER A 13 2.01 -15.20 -7.83
N ALA A 14 1.88 -14.89 -6.54
CA ALA A 14 1.72 -13.50 -6.10
C ALA A 14 2.97 -12.73 -6.54
N LEU A 15 2.80 -11.57 -7.19
CA LEU A 15 3.91 -10.70 -7.58
C LEU A 15 4.87 -10.51 -6.40
N GLU A 16 6.17 -10.52 -6.66
CA GLU A 16 7.15 -10.15 -5.64
C GLU A 16 7.02 -8.64 -5.32
N PRO A 17 7.31 -8.20 -4.08
CA PRO A 17 7.11 -6.80 -3.69
C PRO A 17 7.81 -5.78 -4.60
N GLY A 18 9.01 -6.10 -5.10
CA GLY A 18 9.76 -5.21 -5.99
C GLY A 18 9.13 -5.07 -7.37
N ASP A 19 8.60 -6.17 -7.92
CA ASP A 19 7.93 -6.15 -9.22
C ASP A 19 6.59 -5.40 -9.11
N ALA A 20 5.85 -5.62 -8.03
CA ALA A 20 4.63 -4.86 -7.75
C ALA A 20 4.91 -3.36 -7.59
N ALA A 21 5.99 -3.00 -6.88
CA ALA A 21 6.40 -1.60 -6.73
C ALA A 21 6.76 -0.95 -8.06
N LEU A 22 7.41 -1.69 -8.98
CA LEU A 22 7.66 -1.22 -10.34
C LEU A 22 6.36 -0.99 -11.10
N THR A 23 5.43 -1.95 -11.11
CA THR A 23 4.11 -1.80 -11.75
C THR A 23 3.37 -0.56 -11.22
N TYR A 24 3.37 -0.32 -9.91
CA TYR A 24 2.73 0.86 -9.33
C TYR A 24 3.34 2.17 -9.83
N ALA A 25 4.66 2.23 -9.94
CA ALA A 25 5.34 3.40 -10.44
C ALA A 25 5.14 3.59 -11.95
N THR A 26 5.35 2.56 -12.76
CA THR A 26 5.38 2.68 -14.22
C THR A 26 4.00 2.81 -14.84
N ASP A 27 3.02 2.10 -14.30
CA ASP A 27 1.71 1.97 -14.96
C ASP A 27 0.70 2.97 -14.36
N TYR A 28 0.93 3.41 -13.11
CA TYR A 28 0.01 4.28 -12.37
C TYR A 28 0.64 5.60 -11.91
N GLY A 29 1.95 5.80 -12.11
CA GLY A 29 2.64 7.02 -11.68
C GLY A 29 2.66 7.20 -10.16
N TRP A 30 2.51 6.11 -9.40
CA TRP A 30 2.48 6.17 -7.95
C TRP A 30 3.89 6.18 -7.39
N HIS A 31 4.15 7.13 -6.49
CA HIS A 31 5.42 7.22 -5.78
C HIS A 31 5.47 6.17 -4.68
N VAL A 32 6.34 5.18 -4.86
CA VAL A 32 6.51 4.05 -3.96
C VAL A 32 7.71 4.24 -3.05
N LEU A 33 7.74 3.48 -1.96
CA LEU A 33 8.89 3.41 -1.06
C LEU A 33 8.98 2.03 -0.39
N PRO A 34 10.19 1.54 -0.08
CA PRO A 34 10.38 0.30 0.63
C PRO A 34 10.11 0.52 2.12
N LEU A 35 9.22 -0.31 2.66
CA LEU A 35 8.90 -0.37 4.06
C LEU A 35 9.55 -1.60 4.69
N CYS A 36 9.76 -1.52 5.99
CA CYS A 36 10.22 -2.65 6.76
C CYS A 36 9.20 -3.81 6.68
N TRP A 37 9.60 -5.04 6.98
CA TRP A 37 8.75 -6.22 6.85
C TRP A 37 8.73 -7.05 8.13
N PRO A 38 7.61 -7.74 8.43
CA PRO A 38 7.55 -8.65 9.57
C PRO A 38 8.36 -9.92 9.28
N ILE A 39 9.04 -10.46 10.30
CA ILE A 39 9.73 -11.76 10.23
C ILE A 39 9.00 -12.84 11.05
N ASN A 40 8.53 -12.50 12.24
CA ASN A 40 7.68 -13.29 13.13
C ASN A 40 7.12 -12.38 14.22
N ASP A 41 5.98 -12.73 14.81
CA ASP A 41 5.32 -12.13 16.00
C ASP A 41 5.92 -10.81 16.48
N GLN A 42 5.52 -9.71 15.82
CA GLN A 42 5.88 -8.33 16.16
C GLN A 42 7.37 -7.94 16.04
N ARG A 43 8.20 -8.75 15.40
CA ARG A 43 9.58 -8.40 15.03
C ARG A 43 9.70 -8.02 13.57
N CYS A 44 10.65 -7.13 13.31
CA CYS A 44 10.91 -6.61 11.98
C CYS A 44 12.27 -7.06 11.44
N GLY A 45 12.30 -7.46 10.16
CA GLY A 45 13.54 -7.85 9.47
C GLY A 45 14.53 -6.71 9.22
N CYS A 46 14.10 -5.46 9.42
CA CYS A 46 14.99 -4.29 9.29
C CYS A 46 15.93 -4.08 10.49
N GLY A 47 15.85 -4.90 11.53
CA GLY A 47 16.71 -4.80 12.73
C GLY A 47 16.33 -3.71 13.74
N ARG A 48 15.36 -2.84 13.42
CA ARG A 48 14.83 -1.85 14.37
C ARG A 48 13.87 -2.51 15.37
N ALA A 49 13.94 -2.08 16.63
CA ALA A 49 13.01 -2.47 17.69
C ALA A 49 11.66 -1.72 17.55
N LEU A 50 10.88 -2.07 16.54
CA LEU A 50 9.55 -1.51 16.30
C LEU A 50 8.50 -2.29 17.10
N THR A 51 7.51 -1.60 17.65
CA THR A 51 6.38 -2.20 18.38
C THR A 51 5.05 -1.90 17.70
N ASP A 52 4.01 -2.65 18.09
CA ASP A 52 2.61 -2.38 17.75
C ASP A 52 2.37 -2.28 16.24
N HIS A 53 1.60 -1.27 15.82
CA HIS A 53 1.19 -1.05 14.44
C HIS A 53 2.33 -0.62 13.50
N LYS A 54 3.55 -0.36 14.00
CA LYS A 54 4.70 0.09 13.19
C LYS A 54 5.47 -1.08 12.56
N VAL A 55 5.33 -2.28 13.10
CA VAL A 55 5.98 -3.48 12.57
C VAL A 55 5.50 -3.74 11.15
N GLY A 56 6.44 -3.84 10.21
CA GLY A 56 6.12 -4.05 8.80
C GLY A 56 5.65 -2.79 8.05
N LYS A 57 5.70 -1.61 8.67
CA LYS A 57 5.17 -0.37 8.07
C LYS A 57 6.15 0.80 8.08
N ALA A 58 7.27 0.72 8.77
CA ALA A 58 8.22 1.84 8.88
C ALA A 58 9.11 1.97 7.62
N PRO A 59 9.32 3.18 7.06
CA PRO A 59 10.17 3.38 5.89
C PRO A 59 11.61 2.94 6.14
N LEU A 60 12.27 2.40 5.12
CA LEU A 60 13.69 2.03 5.13
C LEU A 60 14.59 3.14 4.57
N THR A 61 13.99 4.11 3.90
CA THR A 61 14.63 5.30 3.32
C THR A 61 15.10 6.29 4.40
N ARG A 62 16.06 7.14 4.05
CA ARG A 62 16.74 8.04 5.00
C ARG A 62 15.80 9.16 5.47
N ASN A 63 15.08 9.78 4.55
CA ASN A 63 14.14 10.87 4.83
C ASN A 63 12.69 10.35 4.94
N GLY A 64 12.52 9.03 5.11
CA GLY A 64 11.20 8.42 5.27
C GLY A 64 10.33 8.58 4.01
N VAL A 65 9.09 9.02 4.20
CA VAL A 65 8.12 9.11 3.10
C VAL A 65 8.51 10.12 2.02
N ASP A 66 9.29 11.13 2.38
CA ASP A 66 9.70 12.19 1.44
C ASP A 66 10.69 11.69 0.38
N ASP A 67 11.28 10.51 0.57
CA ASP A 67 12.14 9.86 -0.44
C ASP A 67 11.32 9.03 -1.45
N ALA A 68 9.99 8.91 -1.32
CA ALA A 68 9.18 8.09 -2.23
C ALA A 68 9.30 8.54 -3.70
N THR A 69 9.45 7.57 -4.61
CA THR A 69 9.81 7.81 -6.01
C THR A 69 9.00 6.95 -6.96
N ASP A 70 8.86 7.42 -8.19
CA ASP A 70 8.38 6.67 -9.36
C ASP A 70 9.54 6.25 -10.30
N ASP A 71 10.79 6.60 -9.97
CA ASP A 71 11.97 6.23 -10.77
C ASP A 71 12.24 4.71 -10.70
N PRO A 72 12.10 3.97 -11.82
CA PRO A 72 12.28 2.53 -11.85
C PRO A 72 13.73 2.10 -11.57
N VAL A 73 14.73 2.98 -11.77
CA VAL A 73 16.12 2.68 -11.41
C VAL A 73 16.26 2.63 -9.90
N GLN A 74 15.82 3.69 -9.21
CA GLN A 74 15.87 3.75 -7.75
C GLN A 74 15.06 2.64 -7.08
N ILE A 75 13.88 2.31 -7.63
CA ILE A 75 13.02 1.23 -7.13
C ILE A 75 13.75 -0.11 -7.21
N ARG A 76 14.36 -0.46 -8.37
CA ARG A 76 15.13 -1.71 -8.50
C ARG A 76 16.28 -1.78 -7.50
N GLU A 77 16.96 -0.67 -7.26
CA GLU A 77 18.05 -0.65 -6.28
C GLU A 77 17.56 -0.92 -4.85
N TRP A 78 16.43 -0.35 -4.45
CA TRP A 78 15.84 -0.58 -3.14
C TRP A 78 15.45 -2.04 -2.93
N TRP A 79 14.75 -2.66 -3.89
CA TRP A 79 14.33 -4.05 -3.73
C TRP A 79 15.46 -5.05 -3.98
N ARG A 80 16.53 -4.69 -4.72
CA ARG A 80 17.78 -5.46 -4.71
C ARG A 80 18.43 -5.47 -3.31
N ARG A 81 18.40 -4.34 -2.61
CA ARG A 81 18.95 -4.20 -1.24
C ARG A 81 18.06 -4.85 -0.18
N TRP A 82 16.75 -4.77 -0.33
CA TRP A 82 15.75 -5.31 0.60
C TRP A 82 14.68 -6.11 -0.14
N PRO A 83 15.00 -7.34 -0.60
CA PRO A 83 14.07 -8.13 -1.42
C PRO A 83 12.72 -8.42 -0.75
N ARG A 84 12.70 -8.45 0.59
CA ARG A 84 11.52 -8.73 1.40
C ARG A 84 10.78 -7.48 1.87
N ALA A 85 11.21 -6.27 1.47
CA ALA A 85 10.57 -5.04 1.90
C ALA A 85 9.09 -5.02 1.50
N ASN A 86 8.25 -4.60 2.44
CA ASN A 86 6.87 -4.26 2.11
C ASN A 86 6.86 -3.04 1.18
N VAL A 87 5.80 -2.91 0.39
CA VAL A 87 5.59 -1.80 -0.53
C VAL A 87 4.70 -0.76 0.14
N GLY A 88 5.16 0.48 0.14
CA GLY A 88 4.30 1.62 0.46
C GLY A 88 4.06 2.54 -0.72
N ILE A 89 3.00 3.33 -0.65
CA ILE A 89 2.68 4.40 -1.62
C ILE A 89 2.49 5.71 -0.87
N ALA A 90 3.21 6.75 -1.29
CA ALA A 90 3.13 8.09 -0.72
C ALA A 90 1.96 8.88 -1.34
N PHE A 91 1.08 9.43 -0.50
CA PHE A 91 -0.15 10.07 -0.98
C PHE A 91 0.09 11.41 -1.68
N LYS A 92 0.95 12.26 -1.10
CA LYS A 92 1.18 13.62 -1.58
C LYS A 92 1.64 13.62 -3.05
N HIS A 93 2.63 12.77 -3.35
CA HIS A 93 3.26 12.70 -4.66
C HIS A 93 2.43 11.88 -5.66
N SER A 94 1.67 10.89 -5.19
CA SER A 94 0.80 10.07 -6.05
C SER A 94 -0.58 10.70 -6.30
N ALA A 95 -0.83 11.93 -5.81
CA ALA A 95 -2.14 12.57 -5.82
C ALA A 95 -3.27 11.66 -5.30
N LEU A 96 -3.04 10.97 -4.18
CA LEU A 96 -4.02 10.06 -3.58
C LEU A 96 -4.62 10.62 -2.28
N LEU A 97 -5.87 10.24 -2.03
CA LEU A 97 -6.59 10.38 -0.78
C LEU A 97 -7.12 9.00 -0.39
N VAL A 98 -7.00 8.63 0.89
CA VAL A 98 -7.46 7.35 1.41
C VAL A 98 -8.52 7.56 2.49
N VAL A 99 -9.62 6.80 2.37
CA VAL A 99 -10.62 6.59 3.41
C VAL A 99 -10.47 5.16 3.91
N ALA A 100 -10.10 4.98 5.18
CA ALA A 100 -9.77 3.67 5.74
C ALA A 100 -10.56 3.42 7.02
N PRO A 101 -11.78 2.83 6.95
CA PRO A 101 -12.40 2.26 8.14
C PRO A 101 -11.52 1.18 8.78
N ASP A 102 -11.50 1.17 10.11
CA ASP A 102 -10.76 0.20 10.94
C ASP A 102 -11.69 -0.73 11.73
N SER A 103 -12.96 -0.85 11.31
CA SER A 103 -13.91 -1.77 11.94
C SER A 103 -15.16 -1.95 11.07
N PRO A 104 -15.95 -3.02 11.27
CA PRO A 104 -17.20 -3.23 10.54
C PRO A 104 -18.20 -2.09 10.76
N LYS A 105 -18.21 -1.52 11.97
CA LYS A 105 -19.06 -0.37 12.32
C LYS A 105 -18.77 0.84 11.42
N TRP A 106 -17.49 1.19 11.27
CA TRP A 106 -17.10 2.37 10.49
C TRP A 106 -17.15 2.14 8.98
N LEU A 107 -16.88 0.92 8.52
CA LEU A 107 -17.13 0.54 7.13
C LEU A 107 -18.60 0.77 6.76
N ALA A 108 -19.52 0.20 7.53
CA ALA A 108 -20.96 0.39 7.31
C ALA A 108 -21.38 1.86 7.41
N ALA A 109 -20.80 2.63 8.35
CA ALA A 109 -21.11 4.05 8.49
C ALA A 109 -20.66 4.89 7.28
N PHE A 110 -19.52 4.58 6.66
CA PHE A 110 -19.09 5.26 5.45
C PHE A 110 -19.92 4.83 4.22
N GLU A 111 -20.22 3.55 4.08
CA GLU A 111 -21.09 3.04 3.01
C GLU A 111 -22.48 3.68 3.06
N GLN A 112 -23.08 3.79 4.24
CA GLN A 112 -24.37 4.48 4.45
C GLN A 112 -24.33 5.97 4.10
N ARG A 113 -23.15 6.60 4.17
CA ARG A 113 -22.92 7.99 3.76
C ARG A 113 -22.62 8.14 2.26
N GLY A 114 -22.65 7.03 1.51
CA GLY A 114 -22.45 7.03 0.06
C GLY A 114 -20.99 6.96 -0.35
N LEU A 115 -20.14 6.23 0.39
CA LEU A 115 -18.74 5.99 0.00
C LEU A 115 -18.66 5.42 -1.43
N PRO A 116 -18.12 6.17 -2.42
CA PRO A 116 -18.12 5.72 -3.80
C PRO A 116 -17.19 4.50 -3.99
N PRO A 117 -17.59 3.49 -4.79
CA PRO A 117 -16.70 2.38 -5.11
C PRO A 117 -15.43 2.88 -5.82
N THR A 118 -14.29 2.32 -5.42
CA THR A 118 -12.98 2.69 -5.98
C THR A 118 -11.96 1.56 -5.75
N ILE A 119 -10.70 1.78 -6.13
CA ILE A 119 -9.56 0.91 -5.80
C ILE A 119 -9.57 0.65 -4.30
N THR A 120 -9.54 -0.63 -3.94
CA THR A 120 -9.81 -1.07 -2.56
C THR A 120 -8.81 -2.13 -2.12
N VAL A 121 -8.19 -1.92 -0.97
CA VAL A 121 -7.27 -2.88 -0.33
C VAL A 121 -7.88 -3.39 0.96
N ARG A 122 -7.91 -4.71 1.13
CA ARG A 122 -8.13 -5.32 2.43
C ARG A 122 -6.81 -5.33 3.20
N SER A 123 -6.81 -4.76 4.41
CA SER A 123 -5.65 -4.76 5.28
C SER A 123 -5.63 -6.00 6.19
N GLY A 124 -4.50 -6.28 6.82
CA GLY A 124 -4.37 -7.38 7.78
C GLY A 124 -4.95 -7.10 9.17
N GLY A 125 -5.68 -6.00 9.38
CA GLY A 125 -6.28 -5.64 10.67
C GLY A 125 -7.51 -6.48 11.06
N GLY A 126 -8.09 -7.22 10.12
CA GLY A 126 -9.27 -8.06 10.35
C GLY A 126 -10.53 -7.49 9.67
N ALA A 127 -11.70 -7.94 10.14
CA ALA A 127 -12.98 -7.57 9.52
C ALA A 127 -13.21 -6.04 9.56
N GLY A 128 -13.60 -5.47 8.42
CA GLY A 128 -13.87 -4.04 8.29
C GLY A 128 -12.63 -3.14 8.14
N HIS A 129 -11.41 -3.69 8.21
CA HIS A 129 -10.19 -2.94 7.90
C HIS A 129 -9.93 -2.92 6.39
N VAL A 130 -10.42 -1.87 5.75
CA VAL A 130 -10.41 -1.72 4.30
C VAL A 130 -9.96 -0.31 3.96
N HIS A 131 -9.10 -0.15 2.95
CA HIS A 131 -8.62 1.14 2.49
C HIS A 131 -9.20 1.42 1.11
N PHE A 132 -9.93 2.54 0.97
CA PHE A 132 -10.47 3.03 -0.29
C PHE A 132 -9.61 4.18 -0.79
N TYR A 133 -9.16 4.09 -2.04
CA TYR A 133 -8.20 5.02 -2.63
C TYR A 133 -8.89 5.89 -3.67
N TYR A 134 -8.77 7.21 -3.54
CA TYR A 134 -9.34 8.19 -4.45
C TYR A 134 -8.25 9.08 -5.01
N ALA A 135 -8.47 9.60 -6.21
CA ALA A 135 -7.70 10.74 -6.68
C ALA A 135 -7.95 11.93 -5.75
N ARG A 136 -6.87 12.55 -5.27
CA ARG A 136 -6.92 13.75 -4.45
C ARG A 136 -7.17 14.95 -5.37
N PRO A 137 -8.29 15.67 -5.23
CA PRO A 137 -8.59 16.83 -6.07
C PRO A 137 -7.57 17.95 -5.87
N ASP A 138 -7.41 18.79 -6.89
CA ASP A 138 -6.62 20.01 -6.80
C ASP A 138 -7.14 20.91 -5.67
N GLY A 139 -6.21 21.52 -4.93
CA GLY A 139 -6.53 22.35 -3.76
C GLY A 139 -6.96 21.58 -2.51
N CYS A 140 -7.15 20.25 -2.58
CA CYS A 140 -7.41 19.43 -1.38
C CYS A 140 -6.16 19.46 -0.47
N PRO A 141 -6.30 19.88 0.80
CA PRO A 141 -5.16 20.01 1.69
C PRO A 141 -4.51 18.66 2.00
N ILE A 142 -3.21 18.70 2.24
CA ILE A 142 -2.49 17.56 2.82
C ILE A 142 -2.87 17.49 4.30
N HIS A 143 -3.55 16.41 4.69
CA HIS A 143 -4.09 16.26 6.01
C HIS A 143 -4.09 14.79 6.45
N ARG A 144 -4.09 14.58 7.77
CA ARG A 144 -4.07 13.26 8.37
C ARG A 144 -5.00 13.23 9.58
N ILE A 145 -6.15 12.60 9.44
CA ILE A 145 -7.02 12.26 10.56
C ILE A 145 -6.83 10.78 10.82
N ALA A 146 -6.26 10.45 11.98
CA ALA A 146 -6.09 9.07 12.39
C ALA A 146 -6.80 8.82 13.72
N ARG A 147 -7.88 8.02 13.68
CA ARG A 147 -8.69 7.64 14.83
C ARG A 147 -8.52 6.14 15.05
N THR A 148 -7.52 5.77 15.84
CA THR A 148 -7.16 4.37 16.08
C THR A 148 -8.36 3.53 16.52
N GLY A 149 -8.62 2.43 15.81
CA GLY A 149 -9.76 1.53 16.06
C GLY A 149 -11.09 2.03 15.51
N GLU A 150 -11.10 3.20 14.88
CA GLU A 150 -12.26 3.79 14.23
C GLU A 150 -12.06 3.89 12.72
N TYR A 151 -11.26 4.86 12.28
CA TYR A 151 -10.98 5.13 10.88
C TYR A 151 -9.80 6.09 10.70
N ASP A 152 -9.23 6.06 9.49
CA ASP A 152 -8.21 6.97 9.01
C ASP A 152 -8.72 7.70 7.75
N LEU A 153 -8.54 9.03 7.69
CA LEU A 153 -8.74 9.85 6.48
C LEU A 153 -7.43 10.56 6.16
N LEU A 154 -6.80 10.17 5.04
CA LEU A 154 -5.40 10.47 4.79
C LEU A 154 -5.21 11.06 3.39
N SER A 155 -4.64 12.25 3.30
CA SER A 155 -4.08 12.81 2.06
C SER A 155 -2.59 13.15 2.22
N GLY A 156 -2.01 12.88 3.40
CA GLY A 156 -0.59 13.01 3.71
C GLY A 156 -0.02 11.77 4.39
N GLY A 157 1.27 11.51 4.17
CA GLY A 157 1.93 10.26 4.57
C GLY A 157 1.87 9.20 3.46
N TYR A 158 1.74 7.95 3.86
CA TYR A 158 1.76 6.78 2.97
C TYR A 158 0.90 5.65 3.54
N VAL A 159 0.66 4.64 2.71
CA VAL A 159 -0.03 3.40 3.07
C VAL A 159 0.78 2.19 2.65
N VAL A 160 0.52 1.04 3.27
CA VAL A 160 1.05 -0.26 2.87
C VAL A 160 0.09 -0.90 1.86
N VAL A 161 0.62 -1.40 0.75
CA VAL A 161 -0.18 -2.00 -0.33
C VAL A 161 0.21 -3.44 -0.61
N PRO A 162 -0.64 -4.24 -1.28
CA PRO A 162 -0.26 -5.57 -1.74
C PRO A 162 1.04 -5.53 -2.56
N PRO A 163 1.86 -6.60 -2.57
CA PRO A 163 1.68 -7.91 -1.92
C PRO A 163 2.24 -7.94 -0.48
N SER A 164 2.35 -6.79 0.20
CA SER A 164 2.95 -6.65 1.53
C SER A 164 2.33 -7.56 2.59
N ARG A 165 3.11 -7.85 3.65
CA ARG A 165 2.67 -8.68 4.79
C ARG A 165 2.34 -7.85 6.01
N HIS A 166 1.19 -8.15 6.64
CA HIS A 166 0.85 -7.61 7.95
C HIS A 166 1.57 -8.38 9.06
N LYS A 167 1.82 -7.72 10.20
CA LYS A 167 2.52 -8.32 11.35
C LYS A 167 1.79 -9.53 11.95
N ASP A 168 0.46 -9.59 11.79
CA ASP A 168 -0.40 -10.61 12.37
C ASP A 168 -0.62 -11.81 11.42
N GLY A 169 0.07 -11.85 10.28
CA GLY A 169 0.07 -12.99 9.36
C GLY A 169 -0.51 -12.68 7.97
N PRO A 170 -1.76 -12.19 7.87
CA PRO A 170 -2.40 -11.95 6.58
C PRO A 170 -1.63 -10.98 5.69
N ALA A 171 -1.67 -11.22 4.38
CA ALA A 171 -1.17 -10.28 3.39
C ALA A 171 -2.18 -9.15 3.19
N TYR A 172 -1.68 -8.01 2.72
CA TYR A 172 -2.53 -6.99 2.10
C TYR A 172 -2.99 -7.51 0.74
N GLU A 173 -4.27 -7.36 0.43
CA GLU A 173 -4.86 -7.91 -0.79
C GLU A 173 -5.74 -6.88 -1.51
N TRP A 174 -5.67 -6.84 -2.84
CA TRP A 174 -6.59 -6.05 -3.64
C TRP A 174 -7.98 -6.70 -3.59
N VAL A 175 -8.99 -5.94 -3.17
CA VAL A 175 -10.41 -6.29 -3.31
C VAL A 175 -10.95 -5.76 -4.63
N ARG A 176 -10.49 -4.57 -5.02
CA ARG A 176 -10.59 -4.02 -6.37
C ARG A 176 -9.24 -3.46 -6.72
N ALA A 177 -8.59 -4.06 -7.69
CA ALA A 177 -7.26 -3.68 -8.10
C ALA A 177 -7.27 -2.45 -9.03
N PRO A 178 -6.13 -1.77 -9.21
CA PRO A 178 -6.01 -0.66 -10.16
C PRO A 178 -6.15 -1.06 -11.64
N TRP A 179 -6.07 -2.36 -11.94
CA TRP A 179 -6.21 -2.92 -13.30
C TRP A 179 -7.60 -3.55 -13.57
N ASP A 180 -8.50 -3.52 -12.58
CA ASP A 180 -9.89 -3.97 -12.74
C ASP A 180 -10.78 -2.84 -13.30
#